data_AF-A0A7Y3DEX5-F1
#
_entry.id   AF-A0A7Y3DEX5-F1
#
_cell.length_a   1.000
_cell.length_b   1.000
_cell.length_c   1.000
_cell.angle_alpha   90.00
_cell.angle_beta   90.00
_cell.angle_gamma   90.00
#
_symmetry.space_group_name_H-M   'P 1'
#
loop_
_entity.id
_entity.type
_entity.pdbx_description
1 polymer ?
#
loop_
_entity_poly.entity_id
_entity_poly.type
_entity_poly.pdbx_seq_one_letter_code
_entity_poly.pdbx_strand_id
1 'polypeptide(L)' 'MAIGLVVLLILIFGVGGFVLWIWSIIDAVQRPDAQWERAGQTKLVWILILIFLGFLGSLIYLFAARPQLEAARDDTF' A
#
# COMPACT_ATOMS: atom_id res chain seq x y z
N MET A 1 -2.99 27.14 22.39
CA MET A 1 -1.84 26.50 21.70
C MET A 1 -2.05 25.01 21.45
N ALA A 2 -2.54 24.21 22.41
CA ALA A 2 -2.75 22.76 22.23
C ALA A 2 -3.72 22.38 21.09
N ILE A 3 -4.84 23.10 20.92
CA ILE A 3 -5.85 22.79 19.89
C ILE A 3 -5.25 22.90 18.47
N GLY A 4 -4.45 23.93 18.20
CA GLY A 4 -3.81 24.11 16.89
C GLY A 4 -2.85 22.98 16.54
N LEU A 5 -2.09 22.48 17.52
CA LEU A 5 -1.20 21.33 17.34
C LEU A 5 -1.99 20.05 17.05
N VAL A 6 -3.08 19.80 17.79
CA VAL A 6 -3.93 18.63 17.57
C VAL A 6 -4.55 18.65 16.16
N VAL A 7 -5.05 19.81 15.72
CA VAL A 7 -5.60 19.97 14.37
C VAL A 7 -4.54 19.73 13.31
N LEU A 8 -3.33 20.27 13.49
CA LEU A 8 -2.22 20.06 12.56
C LEU A 8 -1.83 18.58 12.46
N LEU A 9 -1.77 17.87 13.58
CA LEU A 9 -1.47 16.43 13.59
C LEU A 9 -2.57 15.64 12.86
N ILE A 10 -3.84 15.93 13.12
CA ILE A 10 -4.96 15.27 12.43
C ILE A 10 -4.88 15.50 10.92
N LEU A 11 -4.55 16.72 10.48
CA LEU A 11 -4.40 17.02 9.06
C LEU A 11 -3.23 16.25 8.44
N ILE A 12 -2.07 16.21 9.10
CA ILE A 12 -0.89 15.49 8.60
C ILE A 12 -1.16 13.99 8.51
N PHE A 13 -1.72 13.38 9.56
CA PHE A 13 -2.02 11.95 9.57
C PHE A 13 -3.18 11.60 8.64
N GLY A 14 -4.22 12.43 8.57
CA GLY A 14 -5.37 12.24 7.70
C GLY A 14 -5.00 12.34 6.23
N VAL A 15 -4.35 13.44 5.83
CA VAL A 15 -3.92 13.66 4.43
C VAL A 15 -2.80 12.70 4.06
N GLY A 16 -1.79 12.54 4.92
CA GLY A 16 -0.69 11.61 4.69
C GLY A 16 -1.18 10.17 4.57
N GLY A 17 -2.09 9.74 5.44
CA GLY A 17 -2.69 8.41 5.38
C GLY A 17 -3.55 8.21 4.13
N PHE A 18 -4.29 9.22 3.70
CA PHE A 18 -5.07 9.17 2.46
C PHE A 18 -4.18 9.10 1.22
N VAL A 19 -3.13 9.92 1.16
CA VAL A 19 -2.14 9.89 0.07
C VAL A 19 -1.45 8.53 0.00
N LEU A 20 -1.03 7.99 1.15
CA LEU A 20 -0.44 6.65 1.24
C LEU A 20 -1.39 5.57 0.71
N TRP A 21 -2.67 5.70 1.03
CA TRP A 21 -3.70 4.76 0.60
C TRP A 21 -3.90 4.75 -0.91
N ILE A 22 -4.11 5.91 -1.51
CA ILE A 22 -4.27 6.03 -2.96
C ILE A 22 -3.00 5.57 -3.68
N TRP A 23 -1.82 6.00 -3.19
CA TRP A 23 -0.55 5.58 -3.76
C TRP A 23 -0.37 4.06 -3.73
N SER A 24 -0.73 3.39 -2.63
CA SER A 24 -0.61 1.93 -2.51
C SER A 24 -1.51 1.16 -3.49
N ILE A 25 -2.72 1.68 -3.75
CA ILE A 25 -3.61 1.12 -4.77
C ILE A 25 -3.00 1.28 -6.16
N ILE A 26 -2.51 2.47 -6.49
CA ILE A 26 -1.88 2.74 -7.79
C ILE A 26 -0.67 1.84 -7.99
N ASP A 27 0.20 1.74 -6.98
CA ASP A 27 1.40 0.90 -6.97
C ASP A 27 1.02 -0.58 -7.19
N ALA A 28 0.00 -1.09 -6.50
CA ALA A 28 -0.49 -2.46 -6.67
C ALA A 28 -1.05 -2.73 -8.08
N VAL A 29 -1.83 -1.80 -8.63
CA VAL A 29 -2.47 -1.94 -9.95
C VAL A 29 -1.44 -1.88 -11.09
N GLN A 30 -0.42 -1.03 -10.97
CA GLN A 30 0.62 -0.86 -12.00
C GLN A 30 1.56 -2.07 -12.13
N ARG A 31 1.63 -2.94 -11.13
CA ARG A 31 2.47 -4.14 -11.20
C ARG A 31 1.88 -5.19 -12.15
N PRO A 32 2.69 -5.77 -13.06
CA PRO A 32 2.25 -6.84 -13.96
C PRO A 32 1.75 -8.07 -13.20
N ASP A 33 0.74 -8.74 -13.73
CA ASP A 33 0.15 -9.92 -13.07
C ASP A 33 1.17 -11.06 -12.92
N ALA A 34 2.10 -11.21 -13.86
CA ALA A 34 3.21 -12.17 -13.77
C ALA A 34 4.11 -11.94 -12.53
N GLN A 35 4.26 -10.68 -12.07
CA GLN A 35 5.02 -10.38 -10.85
C GLN A 35 4.30 -10.86 -9.60
N TRP A 36 2.97 -10.73 -9.58
CA TRP A 36 2.13 -11.24 -8.50
C TRP A 36 2.15 -12.77 -8.43
N GLU A 37 2.05 -13.43 -9.58
CA GLU A 37 2.14 -14.90 -9.67
C GLU A 37 3.49 -15.42 -9.17
N ARG A 38 4.60 -14.80 -9.58
CA ARG A 38 5.95 -15.17 -9.10
C ARG A 38 6.11 -14.97 -7.60
N ALA A 39 5.52 -13.91 -7.06
CA ALA A 39 5.50 -13.66 -5.61
C ALA A 39 4.56 -14.62 -4.84
N GLY A 40 3.84 -15.52 -5.53
CA GLY A 40 2.88 -16.45 -4.91
C GLY A 40 1.65 -15.74 -4.34
N GLN A 41 1.31 -14.56 -4.86
CA GLN A 41 0.25 -13.70 -4.34
C GLN A 41 -0.81 -13.41 -5.39
N THR A 42 -2.05 -13.21 -4.95
CA THR A 42 -3.16 -12.83 -5.84
C THR A 42 -3.37 -11.33 -5.80
N LYS A 43 -3.12 -10.65 -6.93
CA LYS A 43 -3.31 -9.18 -7.08
C LYS A 43 -4.69 -8.71 -6.62
N LEU A 44 -5.74 -9.42 -7.02
CA LEU A 44 -7.12 -9.07 -6.66
C LEU A 44 -7.35 -9.06 -5.14
N VAL A 45 -6.79 -10.04 -4.41
CA VAL A 45 -6.91 -10.11 -2.95
C VAL A 45 -6.28 -8.88 -2.30
N TRP A 46 -5.10 -8.47 -2.76
CA TRP A 46 -4.42 -7.28 -2.25
C TRP A 46 -5.13 -5.97 -2.58
N ILE A 47 -5.70 -5.84 -3.78
CA ILE A 47 -6.53 -4.69 -4.14
C ILE A 47 -7.76 -4.62 -3.22
N LEU A 48 -8.42 -5.74 -2.94
CA LEU A 48 -9.56 -5.76 -2.01
C LEU A 48 -9.15 -5.38 -0.58
N ILE A 49 -8.01 -5.89 -0.09
CA ILE A 49 -7.46 -5.49 1.22
C ILE A 49 -7.20 -3.98 1.25
N LEU A 50 -6.57 -3.42 0.22
CA LEU A 50 -6.31 -1.99 0.13
C LEU A 50 -7.61 -1.18 0.16
N ILE A 51 -8.62 -1.55 -0.63
CA ILE A 51 -9.89 -0.82 -0.72
C ILE A 51 -10.68 -0.88 0.60
N PHE A 52 -10.82 -2.06 1.21
CA PHE A 52 -11.66 -2.23 2.40
C PHE A 52 -10.98 -1.79 3.70
N LEU A 53 -9.65 -1.91 3.78
CA LEU A 53 -8.90 -1.63 5.01
C LEU A 53 -8.23 -0.25 5.00
N GLY A 54 -8.25 0.46 3.85
CA GLY A 54 -7.81 1.85 3.77
C GLY A 54 -6.34 2.04 4.11
N PHE A 55 -6.08 3.00 5.00
CA PHE A 55 -4.74 3.28 5.53
C PHE A 55 -4.08 2.03 6.15
N LEU A 56 -4.82 1.22 6.91
CA LEU A 56 -4.27 0.01 7.51
C LEU A 56 -3.87 -1.01 6.44
N GLY A 57 -4.71 -1.18 5.41
CA GLY A 57 -4.38 -2.05 4.27
C GLY A 57 -3.11 -1.61 3.55
N SER A 58 -2.86 -0.30 3.51
CA SER A 58 -1.68 0.30 2.88
C SER A 58 -0.41 0.03 3.67
N LEU A 59 -0.48 0.10 5.00
CA LEU A 59 0.63 -0.29 5.87
C LEU A 59 0.95 -1.77 5.71
N ILE A 60 -0.07 -2.65 5.72
CA ILE A 60 0.12 -4.09 5.52
C ILE A 60 0.74 -4.35 4.14
N TYR A 61 0.23 -3.69 3.10
CA TYR A 61 0.76 -3.80 1.74
C TYR A 61 2.25 -3.45 1.67
N LEU A 62 2.65 -2.34 2.30
CA LEU A 62 4.04 -1.88 2.34
C LEU A 62 5.00 -2.86 3.03
N PHE A 63 4.57 -3.46 4.14
CA PHE A 63 5.44 -4.33 4.94
C PHE A 63 5.38 -5.81 4.54
N ALA A 64 4.28 -6.26 3.91
CA ALA A 64 4.10 -7.66 3.56
C ALA A 64 4.15 -7.91 2.04
N ALA A 65 3.29 -7.26 1.24
CA ALA A 65 3.18 -7.56 -0.18
C ALA A 65 4.35 -6.99 -0.99
N ARG A 66 4.65 -5.70 -0.78
CA ARG A 66 5.61 -4.93 -1.59
C ARG A 66 7.03 -5.52 -1.60
N PRO A 67 7.63 -5.94 -0.47
CA PRO A 67 8.96 -6.53 -0.48
C PRO A 67 9.03 -7.85 -1.25
N GLN A 68 7.97 -8.67 -1.18
CA GLN A 68 7.88 -9.93 -1.92
C GLN A 68 7.73 -9.69 -3.42
N LEU A 69 6.97 -8.67 -3.82
CA LEU A 69 6.84 -8.27 -5.22
C LEU A 69 8.17 -7.73 -5.75
N GLU A 70 8.91 -6.96 -4.95
CA GLU A 70 10.24 -6.47 -5.30
C GLU A 70 11.24 -7.62 -5.46
N ALA A 71 11.26 -8.60 -4.55
CA ALA A 71 12.10 -9.79 -4.69
C ALA A 71 11.78 -10.57 -5.99
N ALA A 72 10.50 -10.80 -6.27
CA ALA A 72 10.03 -11.51 -7.47
C ALA A 72 10.31 -10.77 -8.81
N ARG A 73 10.72 -9.50 -8.75
CA ARG A 73 11.16 -8.73 -9.92
C ARG A 73 12.61 -9.03 -10.29
N ASP A 74 13.45 -9.32 -9.31
CA ASP A 74 14.90 -9.47 -9.50
C ASP A 74 15.30 -10.90 -9.90
N ASP A 75 14.40 -11.88 -9.74
CA ASP A 75 14.58 -13.29 -10.12
C ASP A 75 14.49 -13.56 -11.65
N THR A 76 14.55 -12.53 -12.50
CA THR A 76 14.49 -12.64 -13.97
C THR A 76 15.84 -12.94 -14.65
N PHE A 77 16.67 -13.81 -14.06
CA PHE A 77 17.92 -14.30 -14.69
C PHE A 77 17.71 -15.63 -15.42
#